data_AF-A0A8H7VJF4-F1
#
_entry.id   AF-A0A8H7VJF4-F1
#
_cell.length_a   1.000
_cell.length_b   1.000
_cell.length_c   1.000
_cell.angle_alpha   90.00
_cell.angle_beta   90.00
_cell.angle_gamma   90.00
#
_symmetry.space_group_name_H-M   'P 1'
#
loop_
_entity.id
_entity.type
_entity.pdbx_description
1 polymer ?
#
loop_
_entity_poly.entity_id
_entity_poly.type
_entity_poly.pdbx_seq_one_letter_code
_entity_poly.pdbx_strand_id
1 'polypeptide(L)'
;MNPSDPSTFNHQYANVNGIHMHYIDENQSSKKVLLLLHGWPDLWCGWRQQIPYLTKLGYRVIAPTLRGCGETDAPTDTSAYGDRTISTDFAALLDHLEIPTVIVIGHDWGGHAAWRFTQFYPERVIGVSSFCVPYSPPAKEYTPIEEIVKLVPILTYQQYLTTPRAEQEINEHLEDFFKRLFRPFSEVKQSSIVDIYDMETKSLVVGRPLVPKSDLLPQKYQKPKIAGSLQYYKRGEVNFEESKDLDPIITKPALVILTDELPLPPPMIKIMEESVPNLETHTIENTSHWLLWEKSEESMRMDGLQGWKKELPLLTLNTKQDINQWAIGCDKDIGGFSEASLELTSQGKGKFSGNISLELPANREIVQSGYAAIRSKERDATMWGTPCWDTSLFRYLALRVRGDNRKYFVNIQTDTYFQTDLFQHRLFLRTPGQWETVMVPFRDFVFTSNGMIMPDQVEMFREKIKTIGISLTDRQEGPFSIEIDWIKAMNSEDTEGDNDRTPASSEID
;
A
#
# COMPACT_ATOMS: atom_id res chain seq x y z
N MET A 1 -14.55 10.52 -7.77
CA MET A 1 -14.81 9.07 -7.77
C MET A 1 -15.60 8.70 -6.53
N ASN A 2 -16.80 8.16 -6.71
CA ASN A 2 -17.65 7.59 -5.67
C ASN A 2 -17.60 6.05 -5.83
N PRO A 3 -17.02 5.29 -4.88
CA PRO A 3 -16.97 3.83 -4.95
C PRO A 3 -18.33 3.13 -5.11
N SER A 4 -19.43 3.78 -4.73
CA SER A 4 -20.78 3.22 -4.84
C SER A 4 -21.46 3.51 -6.19
N ASP A 5 -20.87 4.37 -7.01
CA ASP A 5 -21.40 4.76 -8.33
C ASP A 5 -20.33 4.59 -9.41
N PRO A 6 -20.35 3.47 -10.14
CA PRO A 6 -19.38 3.18 -11.21
C PRO A 6 -19.28 4.27 -12.26
N SER A 7 -20.39 4.97 -12.56
CA SER A 7 -20.41 6.01 -13.60
C SER A 7 -19.50 7.19 -13.28
N THR A 8 -19.04 7.31 -12.03
CA THR A 8 -18.14 8.37 -11.58
C THR A 8 -16.65 8.07 -11.77
N PHE A 9 -16.32 6.89 -12.31
CA PHE A 9 -14.97 6.51 -12.70
C PHE A 9 -14.71 6.85 -14.17
N ASN A 10 -13.46 7.11 -14.53
CA ASN A 10 -13.07 7.43 -15.90
C ASN A 10 -12.97 6.16 -16.76
N HIS A 11 -14.11 5.78 -17.34
CA HIS A 11 -14.22 4.69 -18.30
C HIS A 11 -13.56 5.03 -19.63
N GLN A 12 -12.72 4.12 -20.12
CA GLN A 12 -12.00 4.24 -21.38
C GLN A 12 -12.04 2.92 -22.16
N TYR A 13 -11.78 3.02 -23.46
CA TYR A 13 -11.80 1.88 -24.37
C TYR A 13 -10.66 1.95 -25.37
N ALA A 14 -10.02 0.81 -25.63
CA ALA A 14 -8.93 0.71 -26.59
C ALA A 14 -9.06 -0.57 -27.42
N ASN A 15 -8.65 -0.50 -28.69
CA ASN A 15 -8.51 -1.69 -29.54
C ASN A 15 -7.06 -2.17 -29.45
N VAL A 16 -6.81 -3.21 -28.66
CA VAL A 16 -5.47 -3.72 -28.34
C VAL A 16 -5.45 -5.23 -28.48
N ASN A 17 -4.35 -5.79 -29.00
CA ASN A 17 -4.19 -7.24 -29.21
C ASN A 17 -5.42 -7.93 -29.86
N GLY A 18 -6.02 -7.25 -30.85
CA GLY A 18 -7.18 -7.77 -31.60
C GLY A 18 -8.51 -7.78 -30.84
N ILE A 19 -8.61 -7.15 -29.66
CA ILE A 19 -9.84 -7.04 -28.88
C ILE A 19 -10.20 -5.58 -28.58
N HIS A 20 -11.50 -5.30 -28.49
CA HIS A 20 -12.01 -4.10 -27.86
C HIS A 20 -11.99 -4.28 -26.33
N MET A 21 -11.12 -3.52 -25.66
CA MET A 21 -10.90 -3.60 -24.22
C MET A 21 -11.47 -2.38 -23.50
N HIS A 22 -12.26 -2.62 -22.46
CA HIS A 22 -12.69 -1.63 -21.49
C HIS A 22 -11.67 -1.54 -20.33
N TYR A 23 -11.37 -0.33 -19.88
CA TYR A 23 -10.52 -0.07 -18.71
C TYR A 23 -10.86 1.23 -18.00
N ILE A 24 -10.53 1.32 -16.71
CA ILE A 24 -10.52 2.57 -15.96
C ILE A 24 -9.13 3.19 -16.01
N ASP A 25 -9.04 4.51 -16.19
CA ASP A 25 -7.78 5.27 -16.21
C ASP A 25 -7.88 6.55 -15.38
N GLU A 26 -7.43 6.47 -14.14
CA GLU A 26 -7.51 7.58 -13.20
C GLU A 26 -6.14 8.23 -12.95
N ASN A 27 -6.14 9.55 -12.77
CA ASN A 27 -4.92 10.35 -12.54
C ASN A 27 -3.89 10.23 -13.69
N GLN A 28 -4.33 10.45 -14.93
CA GLN A 28 -3.53 10.34 -16.16
C GLN A 28 -2.22 11.17 -16.16
N SER A 29 -2.15 12.24 -15.37
CA SER A 29 -0.97 13.09 -15.24
C SER A 29 0.18 12.44 -14.46
N SER A 30 -0.08 11.39 -13.66
CA SER A 30 0.97 10.75 -12.87
C SER A 30 1.80 9.77 -13.69
N LYS A 31 3.11 9.76 -13.41
CA LYS A 31 4.07 8.80 -13.99
C LYS A 31 4.25 7.54 -13.13
N LYS A 32 3.66 7.49 -11.93
CA LYS A 32 3.69 6.32 -11.05
C LYS A 32 2.45 5.48 -11.37
N VAL A 33 2.61 4.41 -12.14
CA VAL A 33 1.47 3.65 -12.68
C VAL A 33 1.26 2.33 -11.94
N LEU A 34 0.02 2.10 -11.51
CA LEU A 34 -0.47 0.82 -11.00
C LEU A 34 -1.41 0.19 -12.03
N LEU A 35 -1.16 -1.08 -12.35
CA LEU A 35 -2.04 -1.90 -13.18
C LEU A 35 -2.80 -2.88 -12.29
N LEU A 36 -4.11 -2.71 -12.14
CA LEU A 36 -4.96 -3.51 -11.25
C LEU A 36 -5.77 -4.55 -12.03
N LEU A 37 -5.53 -5.83 -11.75
CA LEU A 37 -6.10 -6.98 -12.46
C LEU A 37 -7.11 -7.70 -11.57
N HIS A 38 -8.37 -7.75 -11.99
CA HIS A 38 -9.44 -8.40 -11.22
C HIS A 38 -9.45 -9.93 -11.37
N GLY A 39 -10.19 -10.60 -10.48
CA GLY A 39 -10.38 -12.04 -10.44
C GLY A 39 -11.55 -12.59 -11.24
N TRP A 40 -11.94 -13.83 -10.95
CA TRP A 40 -13.18 -14.44 -11.44
C TRP A 40 -14.14 -14.79 -10.29
N PRO A 41 -15.45 -14.58 -10.44
CA PRO A 41 -16.14 -13.87 -11.51
C PRO A 41 -16.28 -12.39 -11.13
N ASP A 42 -15.21 -11.62 -11.29
CA ASP A 42 -15.17 -10.19 -10.96
C ASP A 42 -15.01 -9.32 -12.22
N LEU A 43 -15.02 -8.00 -12.03
CA LEU A 43 -14.72 -6.96 -13.01
C LEU A 43 -13.76 -5.93 -12.38
N TRP A 44 -13.39 -4.89 -13.13
CA TRP A 44 -12.62 -3.75 -12.61
C TRP A 44 -13.20 -3.18 -11.29
N CYS A 45 -14.52 -3.28 -11.10
CA CYS A 45 -15.22 -2.77 -9.94
C CYS A 45 -14.80 -3.41 -8.61
N GLY A 46 -14.15 -4.57 -8.61
CA GLY A 46 -13.55 -5.12 -7.40
C GLY A 46 -12.52 -4.21 -6.77
N TRP A 47 -11.90 -3.35 -7.58
CA TRP A 47 -10.94 -2.33 -7.14
C TRP A 47 -11.56 -0.97 -6.82
N ARG A 48 -12.89 -0.81 -6.89
CA ARG A 48 -13.55 0.51 -6.78
C ARG A 48 -13.29 1.24 -5.46
N GLN A 49 -12.96 0.51 -4.40
CA GLN A 49 -12.57 1.08 -3.12
C GLN A 49 -11.10 1.52 -3.13
N GLN A 50 -10.23 0.72 -3.76
CA GLN A 50 -8.79 0.96 -3.84
C GLN A 50 -8.43 2.07 -4.83
N ILE A 51 -9.13 2.20 -5.96
CA ILE A 51 -8.82 3.20 -7.00
C ILE A 51 -8.81 4.64 -6.43
N PRO A 52 -9.83 5.13 -5.69
CA PRO A 52 -9.80 6.48 -5.13
C PRO A 52 -8.73 6.69 -4.05
N TYR A 53 -8.39 5.63 -3.31
CA TYR A 53 -7.32 5.68 -2.32
C TYR A 53 -5.95 5.82 -2.98
N LEU A 54 -5.64 4.96 -3.94
CA LEU A 54 -4.36 4.93 -4.65
C LEU A 54 -4.12 6.20 -5.48
N THR A 55 -5.17 6.75 -6.08
CA THR A 55 -5.10 8.02 -6.81
C THR A 55 -4.83 9.22 -5.90
N LYS A 56 -5.40 9.25 -4.68
CA LYS A 56 -5.06 10.25 -3.64
C LYS A 56 -3.60 10.17 -3.20
N LEU A 57 -3.00 8.98 -3.21
CA LEU A 57 -1.55 8.80 -2.98
C LEU A 57 -0.68 9.22 -4.18
N GLY A 58 -1.29 9.75 -5.24
CA GLY A 58 -0.58 10.28 -6.41
C GLY A 58 -0.25 9.23 -7.48
N TYR A 59 -0.78 8.01 -7.39
CA TYR A 59 -0.63 7.01 -8.45
C TYR A 59 -1.61 7.25 -9.59
N ARG A 60 -1.19 6.97 -10.83
CA ARG A 60 -2.08 6.70 -11.96
C ARG A 60 -2.55 5.26 -11.83
N VAL A 61 -3.85 5.03 -11.93
CA VAL A 61 -4.44 3.69 -11.77
C VAL A 61 -5.09 3.27 -13.06
N ILE A 62 -4.60 2.17 -13.64
CA ILE A 62 -5.16 1.50 -14.81
C ILE A 62 -5.81 0.21 -14.34
N ALA A 63 -7.12 0.07 -14.51
CA ALA A 63 -7.84 -1.15 -14.13
C ALA A 63 -8.62 -1.70 -15.34
N PRO A 64 -8.00 -2.56 -16.17
CA PRO A 64 -8.69 -3.19 -17.29
C PRO A 64 -9.74 -4.18 -16.81
N THR A 65 -10.84 -4.27 -17.56
CA THR A 65 -11.70 -5.44 -17.50
C THR A 65 -11.08 -6.52 -18.39
N LEU A 66 -10.78 -7.67 -17.80
CA LEU A 66 -10.06 -8.73 -18.49
C LEU A 66 -10.83 -9.28 -19.69
N ARG A 67 -10.09 -9.82 -20.66
CA ARG A 67 -10.64 -10.55 -21.82
C ARG A 67 -11.72 -11.53 -21.38
N GLY A 68 -12.84 -11.59 -22.09
CA GLY A 68 -13.94 -12.48 -21.73
C GLY A 68 -14.88 -11.94 -20.65
N CYS A 69 -14.60 -10.77 -20.06
CA CYS A 69 -15.37 -10.21 -18.95
C CYS A 69 -15.98 -8.84 -19.31
N GLY A 70 -17.14 -8.55 -18.72
CA GLY A 70 -17.81 -7.25 -18.80
C GLY A 70 -17.91 -6.69 -20.22
N GLU A 71 -17.51 -5.43 -20.39
CA GLU A 71 -17.51 -4.72 -21.67
C GLU A 71 -16.34 -5.07 -22.60
N THR A 72 -15.31 -5.77 -22.11
CA THR A 72 -14.20 -6.27 -22.95
C THR A 72 -14.66 -7.44 -23.82
N ASP A 73 -14.15 -7.54 -25.04
CA ASP A 73 -14.48 -8.63 -25.97
C ASP A 73 -14.23 -10.02 -25.37
N ALA A 74 -15.07 -10.96 -25.78
CA ALA A 74 -15.07 -12.34 -25.31
C ALA A 74 -14.98 -13.30 -26.49
N PRO A 75 -13.78 -13.57 -27.03
CA PRO A 75 -13.57 -14.61 -28.02
C PRO A 75 -14.12 -15.95 -27.53
N THR A 76 -14.63 -16.79 -28.43
CA THR A 76 -15.22 -18.09 -28.06
C THR A 76 -14.19 -19.21 -28.01
N ASP A 77 -13.04 -19.04 -28.66
CA ASP A 77 -11.96 -20.02 -28.71
C ASP A 77 -11.12 -19.97 -27.43
N THR A 78 -10.97 -21.10 -26.75
CA THR A 78 -10.13 -21.26 -25.56
C THR A 78 -8.67 -20.87 -25.81
N SER A 79 -8.16 -21.08 -27.03
CA SER A 79 -6.77 -20.72 -27.38
C SER A 79 -6.49 -19.22 -27.19
N ALA A 80 -7.53 -18.38 -27.29
CA ALA A 80 -7.43 -16.93 -27.14
C ALA A 80 -7.31 -16.44 -25.68
N TYR A 81 -7.24 -17.35 -24.71
CA TYR A 81 -7.18 -17.05 -23.27
C TYR A 81 -5.88 -17.50 -22.61
N GLY A 82 -4.89 -17.96 -23.37
CA GLY A 82 -3.58 -18.35 -22.83
C GLY A 82 -2.90 -17.24 -22.01
N ASP A 83 -2.08 -17.64 -21.02
CA ASP A 83 -1.35 -16.72 -20.14
C ASP A 83 -0.51 -15.69 -20.94
N ARG A 84 0.11 -16.09 -22.06
CA ARG A 84 0.86 -15.19 -22.95
C ARG A 84 -0.07 -14.22 -23.65
N THR A 85 -1.20 -14.70 -24.17
CA THR A 85 -2.18 -13.87 -24.86
C THR A 85 -2.73 -12.78 -23.93
N ILE A 86 -3.10 -13.13 -22.71
CA ILE A 86 -3.57 -12.16 -21.71
C ILE A 86 -2.46 -11.19 -21.28
N SER A 87 -1.24 -11.69 -21.09
CA SER A 87 -0.09 -10.81 -20.79
C SER A 87 0.17 -9.83 -21.94
N THR A 88 -0.05 -10.25 -23.19
CA THR A 88 0.05 -9.41 -24.38
C THR A 88 -1.05 -8.34 -24.41
N ASP A 89 -2.26 -8.64 -23.92
CA ASP A 89 -3.33 -7.65 -23.77
C ASP A 89 -2.86 -6.48 -22.88
N PHE A 90 -2.19 -6.78 -21.76
CA PHE A 90 -1.67 -5.76 -20.85
C PHE A 90 -0.53 -4.97 -21.48
N ALA A 91 0.45 -5.65 -22.10
CA ALA A 91 1.55 -4.98 -22.78
C ALA A 91 1.04 -4.04 -23.87
N ALA A 92 0.08 -4.49 -24.69
CA ALA A 92 -0.51 -3.69 -25.76
C ALA A 92 -1.33 -2.50 -25.22
N LEU A 93 -2.05 -2.66 -24.10
CA LEU A 93 -2.71 -1.56 -23.42
C LEU A 93 -1.69 -0.53 -22.90
N LEU A 94 -0.61 -0.98 -22.27
CA LEU A 94 0.45 -0.08 -21.80
C LEU A 94 1.15 0.65 -22.95
N ASP A 95 1.36 -0.02 -24.09
CA ASP A 95 1.89 0.62 -25.31
C ASP A 95 0.93 1.67 -25.86
N HIS A 96 -0.38 1.37 -25.91
CA HIS A 96 -1.42 2.31 -26.32
C HIS A 96 -1.44 3.57 -25.44
N LEU A 97 -1.18 3.42 -24.14
CA LEU A 97 -1.14 4.50 -23.17
C LEU A 97 0.23 5.20 -23.05
N GLU A 98 1.22 4.76 -23.82
CA GLU A 98 2.62 5.21 -23.76
C GLU A 98 3.25 5.04 -22.36
N ILE A 99 2.88 3.97 -21.66
CA ILE A 99 3.35 3.65 -20.31
C ILE A 99 4.49 2.62 -20.40
N PRO A 100 5.74 3.00 -20.06
CA PRO A 100 6.87 2.08 -20.20
C PRO A 100 6.87 0.99 -19.11
N THR A 101 6.52 1.33 -17.87
CA THR A 101 6.62 0.41 -16.73
C THR A 101 5.49 0.60 -15.73
N VAL A 102 5.09 -0.48 -15.05
CA VAL A 102 4.06 -0.49 -14.02
C VAL A 102 4.48 -1.31 -12.80
N ILE A 103 3.82 -1.04 -11.66
CA ILE A 103 3.61 -2.05 -10.63
C ILE A 103 2.30 -2.77 -10.99
N VAL A 104 2.35 -4.08 -11.14
CA VAL A 104 1.17 -4.89 -11.47
C VAL A 104 0.62 -5.54 -10.20
N ILE A 105 -0.69 -5.44 -10.00
CA ILE A 105 -1.35 -5.97 -8.82
C ILE A 105 -2.59 -6.73 -9.22
N GLY A 106 -2.74 -7.96 -8.76
CA GLY A 106 -3.84 -8.81 -9.14
C GLY A 106 -4.56 -9.46 -7.96
N HIS A 107 -5.83 -9.80 -8.15
CA HIS A 107 -6.62 -10.64 -7.24
C HIS A 107 -7.10 -11.89 -7.97
N ASP A 108 -7.05 -13.05 -7.31
CA ASP A 108 -7.50 -14.33 -7.87
C ASP A 108 -6.84 -14.62 -9.25
N TRP A 109 -7.60 -14.83 -10.32
CA TRP A 109 -7.06 -15.00 -11.68
C TRP A 109 -6.28 -13.78 -12.18
N GLY A 110 -6.62 -12.59 -11.70
CA GLY A 110 -5.81 -11.38 -11.91
C GLY A 110 -4.47 -11.47 -11.21
N GLY A 111 -4.40 -12.11 -10.05
CA GLY A 111 -3.16 -12.42 -9.32
C GLY A 111 -2.27 -13.39 -10.09
N HIS A 112 -2.85 -14.48 -10.60
CA HIS A 112 -2.16 -15.39 -11.53
C HIS A 112 -1.64 -14.65 -12.78
N ALA A 113 -2.49 -13.80 -13.38
CA ALA A 113 -2.12 -13.02 -14.54
C ALA A 113 -1.01 -12.00 -14.25
N ALA A 114 -0.97 -11.41 -13.05
CA ALA A 114 0.10 -10.49 -12.62
C ALA A 114 1.46 -11.20 -12.57
N TRP A 115 1.50 -12.43 -12.03
CA TRP A 115 2.71 -13.25 -12.02
C TRP A 115 3.19 -13.59 -13.43
N ARG A 116 2.27 -14.06 -14.29
CA ARG A 116 2.61 -14.43 -15.67
C ARG A 116 3.01 -13.23 -16.51
N PHE A 117 2.36 -12.08 -16.34
CA PHE A 117 2.78 -10.83 -16.97
C PHE A 117 4.20 -10.44 -16.59
N THR A 118 4.55 -10.62 -15.32
CA THR A 118 5.93 -10.38 -14.82
C THR A 118 6.95 -11.31 -15.46
N GLN A 119 6.59 -12.54 -15.81
CA GLN A 119 7.50 -13.48 -16.50
C GLN A 119 7.58 -13.25 -18.01
N PHE A 120 6.46 -12.95 -18.67
CA PHE A 120 6.45 -12.71 -20.12
C PHE A 120 7.01 -11.34 -20.50
N TYR A 121 6.83 -10.32 -19.65
CA TYR A 121 7.23 -8.93 -19.88
C TYR A 121 7.98 -8.34 -18.67
N PRO A 122 9.07 -8.96 -18.20
CA PRO A 122 9.79 -8.53 -16.99
C PRO A 122 10.33 -7.10 -17.10
N GLU A 123 10.60 -6.59 -18.30
CA GLU A 123 11.04 -5.21 -18.56
C GLU A 123 9.94 -4.18 -18.31
N ARG A 124 8.66 -4.59 -18.36
CA ARG A 124 7.50 -3.72 -18.13
C ARG A 124 7.08 -3.66 -16.67
N VAL A 125 7.60 -4.54 -15.82
CA VAL A 125 7.21 -4.67 -14.42
C VAL A 125 8.35 -4.23 -13.50
N ILE A 126 8.08 -3.25 -12.64
CA ILE A 126 9.01 -2.81 -11.58
C ILE A 126 8.70 -3.42 -10.21
N GLY A 127 7.49 -3.96 -10.02
CA GLY A 127 7.07 -4.71 -8.84
C GLY A 127 5.74 -5.43 -9.10
N VAL A 128 5.48 -6.50 -8.35
CA VAL A 128 4.29 -7.34 -8.52
C VAL A 128 3.63 -7.63 -7.17
N SER A 129 2.30 -7.60 -7.14
CA SER A 129 1.53 -8.04 -5.97
C SER A 129 0.38 -8.95 -6.37
N SER A 130 0.08 -9.93 -5.53
CA SER A 130 -1.05 -10.83 -5.71
C SER A 130 -1.87 -10.99 -4.42
N PHE A 131 -3.17 -10.89 -4.55
CA PHE A 131 -4.17 -11.10 -3.52
C PHE A 131 -4.80 -12.49 -3.71
N CYS A 132 -4.79 -13.29 -2.65
CA CYS A 132 -5.20 -14.70 -2.55
C CYS A 132 -4.35 -15.71 -3.32
N VAL A 133 -3.91 -15.40 -4.54
CA VAL A 133 -3.26 -16.41 -5.40
C VAL A 133 -1.73 -16.37 -5.28
N PRO A 134 -1.11 -17.40 -4.69
CA PRO A 134 0.34 -17.53 -4.63
C PRO A 134 0.97 -17.70 -6.02
N TYR A 135 2.26 -17.39 -6.12
CA TYR A 135 3.03 -17.73 -7.32
C TYR A 135 3.24 -19.23 -7.43
N SER A 136 3.03 -19.77 -8.63
CA SER A 136 3.38 -21.15 -9.00
C SER A 136 4.32 -21.16 -10.22
N PRO A 137 5.52 -21.75 -10.09
CA PRO A 137 6.43 -21.91 -11.22
C PRO A 137 5.78 -22.64 -12.40
N PRO A 138 6.24 -22.40 -13.64
CA PRO A 138 5.77 -23.17 -14.79
C PRO A 138 5.94 -24.68 -14.58
N ALA A 139 4.89 -25.43 -14.91
CA ALA A 139 4.90 -26.88 -14.78
C ALA A 139 5.83 -27.52 -15.83
N LYS A 140 6.53 -28.59 -15.45
CA LYS A 140 7.39 -29.35 -16.37
C LYS A 140 6.62 -30.33 -17.26
N GLU A 141 5.45 -30.77 -16.78
CA GLU A 141 4.57 -31.70 -17.46
C GLU A 141 3.14 -31.18 -17.39
N TYR A 142 2.35 -31.44 -18.43
CA TYR A 142 0.94 -31.12 -18.43
C TYR A 142 0.15 -32.20 -17.68
N THR A 143 -0.65 -31.75 -16.71
CA THR A 143 -1.58 -32.61 -15.98
C THR A 143 -3.01 -32.10 -16.21
N PRO A 144 -3.90 -32.90 -16.81
CA PRO A 144 -5.31 -32.54 -16.95
C PRO A 144 -5.99 -32.31 -15.60
N ILE A 145 -6.99 -31.43 -15.58
CA ILE A 145 -7.71 -31.07 -14.34
C ILE A 145 -8.34 -32.30 -13.67
N GLU A 146 -8.78 -33.29 -14.46
CA GLU A 146 -9.34 -34.56 -14.00
C GLU A 146 -8.37 -35.37 -13.13
N GLU A 147 -7.06 -35.26 -13.40
CA GLU A 147 -6.02 -35.91 -12.60
C GLU A 147 -5.63 -35.05 -11.40
N ILE A 148 -5.58 -33.72 -11.56
CA ILE A 148 -5.29 -32.78 -10.47
C ILE A 148 -6.32 -32.93 -9.34
N VAL A 149 -7.61 -33.00 -9.65
CA VAL A 149 -8.67 -33.08 -8.62
C VAL A 149 -8.64 -34.37 -7.81
N LYS A 150 -8.03 -35.45 -8.34
CA LYS A 150 -7.82 -36.69 -7.56
C LYS A 150 -6.79 -36.49 -6.44
N LEU A 151 -5.82 -35.61 -6.67
CA LEU A 151 -4.76 -35.26 -5.71
C LEU A 151 -5.18 -34.10 -4.81
N VAL A 152 -5.94 -33.15 -5.35
CA VAL A 152 -6.36 -31.92 -4.66
C VAL A 152 -7.88 -31.73 -4.82
N PRO A 153 -8.70 -32.46 -4.03
CA PRO A 153 -10.17 -32.47 -4.20
C PRO A 153 -10.85 -31.11 -4.07
N ILE A 154 -10.22 -30.15 -3.38
CA ILE A 154 -10.74 -28.78 -3.25
C ILE A 154 -10.91 -28.06 -4.60
N LEU A 155 -10.20 -28.52 -5.65
CA LEU A 155 -10.26 -27.94 -7.00
C LEU A 155 -11.38 -28.55 -7.87
N THR A 156 -12.24 -29.42 -7.32
CA THR A 156 -13.32 -30.05 -8.10
C THR A 156 -14.27 -29.02 -8.73
N TYR A 157 -14.47 -27.87 -8.08
CA TYR A 157 -15.25 -26.78 -8.67
C TYR A 157 -14.64 -26.30 -9.99
N GLN A 158 -13.30 -26.26 -10.14
CA GLN A 158 -12.64 -25.84 -11.38
C GLN A 158 -12.95 -26.82 -12.52
N GLN A 159 -12.94 -28.13 -12.22
CA GLN A 159 -13.36 -29.15 -13.18
C GLN A 159 -14.82 -28.94 -13.60
N TYR A 160 -15.72 -28.66 -12.66
CA TYR A 160 -17.11 -28.35 -12.99
C TYR A 160 -17.22 -27.12 -13.91
N LEU A 161 -16.46 -26.06 -13.64
CA LEU A 161 -16.44 -24.81 -14.43
C LEU A 161 -15.92 -25.00 -15.86
N THR A 162 -15.24 -26.10 -16.19
CA THR A 162 -14.85 -26.40 -17.58
C THR A 162 -16.01 -26.93 -18.43
N THR A 163 -17.14 -27.30 -17.80
CA THR A 163 -18.25 -27.98 -18.48
C THR A 163 -19.26 -26.99 -19.09
N PRO A 164 -19.93 -27.35 -20.21
CA PRO A 164 -21.07 -26.57 -20.72
C PRO A 164 -22.24 -26.46 -19.72
N ARG A 165 -22.39 -27.47 -18.86
CA ARG A 165 -23.39 -27.50 -17.81
C ARG A 165 -23.19 -26.35 -16.81
N ALA A 166 -21.95 -26.05 -16.44
CA ALA A 166 -21.68 -24.94 -15.53
C ALA A 166 -22.08 -23.59 -16.12
N GLU A 167 -21.80 -23.37 -17.41
CA GLU A 167 -22.25 -22.18 -18.11
C GLU A 167 -23.78 -22.06 -18.10
N GLN A 168 -24.48 -23.15 -18.38
CA GLN A 168 -25.94 -23.17 -18.37
C GLN A 168 -26.49 -22.86 -16.97
N GLU A 169 -26.07 -23.60 -15.95
CA GLU A 169 -26.59 -23.46 -14.58
C GLU A 169 -26.27 -22.08 -13.97
N ILE A 170 -25.07 -21.53 -14.22
CA ILE A 170 -24.72 -20.18 -13.77
C ILE A 170 -25.59 -19.12 -14.46
N ASN A 171 -25.87 -19.26 -15.76
CA ASN A 171 -26.74 -18.31 -16.46
C ASN A 171 -28.20 -18.40 -15.98
N GLU A 172 -28.70 -19.60 -15.68
CA GLU A 172 -30.05 -19.81 -15.15
C GLU A 172 -30.22 -19.28 -13.72
N HIS A 173 -29.15 -19.30 -12.91
CA HIS A 173 -29.16 -18.93 -11.49
C HIS A 173 -28.18 -17.79 -11.15
N LEU A 174 -28.01 -16.84 -12.07
CA LEU A 174 -26.95 -15.83 -12.02
C LEU A 174 -26.93 -15.03 -10.71
N GLU A 175 -28.09 -14.56 -10.26
CA GLU A 175 -28.17 -13.75 -9.05
C GLU A 175 -27.80 -14.55 -7.79
N ASP A 176 -28.27 -15.80 -7.70
CA ASP A 176 -27.95 -16.69 -6.59
C ASP A 176 -26.47 -17.07 -6.59
N PHE A 177 -25.88 -17.30 -7.77
CA PHE A 177 -24.46 -17.56 -7.95
C PHE A 177 -23.59 -16.42 -7.38
N PHE A 178 -23.88 -15.16 -7.77
CA PHE A 178 -23.14 -14.00 -7.28
C PHE A 178 -23.37 -13.75 -5.78
N LYS A 179 -24.61 -13.85 -5.28
CA LYS A 179 -24.90 -13.71 -3.84
C LYS A 179 -24.15 -14.75 -3.00
N ARG A 180 -23.91 -15.94 -3.57
CA ARG A 180 -23.23 -17.02 -2.88
C ARG A 180 -21.72 -16.87 -2.86
N LEU A 181 -21.14 -16.34 -3.93
CA LEU A 181 -19.71 -16.02 -3.97
C LEU A 181 -19.40 -14.86 -3.02
N PHE A 182 -20.09 -13.73 -3.19
CA PHE A 182 -19.82 -12.49 -2.47
C PHE A 182 -20.61 -12.40 -1.15
N ARG A 183 -20.23 -13.24 -0.17
CA ARG A 183 -20.81 -13.26 1.19
C ARG A 183 -19.73 -13.06 2.27
N PRO A 184 -20.09 -12.56 3.46
CA PRO A 184 -19.11 -12.28 4.52
C PRO A 184 -18.40 -13.54 5.04
N PHE A 185 -17.12 -13.39 5.44
CA PHE A 185 -16.32 -14.46 6.08
C PHE A 185 -17.03 -15.21 7.21
N SER A 186 -17.82 -14.52 8.05
CA SER A 186 -18.56 -15.16 9.15
C SER A 186 -19.57 -16.22 8.70
N GLU A 187 -20.01 -16.17 7.44
CA GLU A 187 -20.94 -17.13 6.84
C GLU A 187 -20.22 -18.21 6.00
N VAL A 188 -18.89 -18.10 5.87
CA VAL A 188 -18.07 -19.05 5.14
C VAL A 188 -17.80 -20.26 6.06
N LYS A 189 -18.60 -21.32 5.87
CA LYS A 189 -18.39 -22.61 6.56
C LYS A 189 -17.26 -23.46 5.96
N GLN A 190 -16.81 -23.13 4.75
CA GLN A 190 -15.69 -23.76 4.04
C GLN A 190 -14.85 -22.69 3.34
N SER A 191 -14.93 -22.58 2.01
CA SER A 191 -14.35 -21.51 1.19
C SER A 191 -15.44 -20.98 0.26
N SER A 192 -15.52 -19.66 0.11
CA SER A 192 -16.53 -18.97 -0.68
C SER A 192 -16.50 -19.39 -2.16
N ILE A 193 -15.31 -19.61 -2.73
CA ILE A 193 -15.13 -20.06 -4.12
C ILE A 193 -15.39 -21.56 -4.30
N VAL A 194 -15.09 -22.38 -3.28
CA VAL A 194 -15.26 -23.84 -3.33
C VAL A 194 -16.72 -24.23 -3.17
N ASP A 195 -17.46 -23.48 -2.35
CA ASP A 195 -18.83 -23.83 -2.02
C ASP A 195 -19.72 -23.77 -3.28
N ILE A 196 -19.38 -23.06 -4.37
CA ILE A 196 -20.22 -22.93 -5.60
C ILE A 196 -20.73 -24.25 -6.20
N TYR A 197 -20.02 -25.36 -5.96
CA TYR A 197 -20.33 -26.67 -6.51
C TYR A 197 -20.69 -27.66 -5.40
N ASP A 198 -21.80 -28.38 -5.57
CA ASP A 198 -22.22 -29.45 -4.66
C ASP A 198 -21.67 -30.79 -5.16
N MET A 199 -20.86 -31.44 -4.34
CA MET A 199 -20.21 -32.72 -4.65
C MET A 199 -21.18 -33.90 -4.74
N GLU A 200 -22.31 -33.85 -4.01
CA GLU A 200 -23.34 -34.89 -3.98
C GLU A 200 -24.23 -34.82 -5.22
N THR A 201 -24.75 -33.63 -5.51
CA THR A 201 -25.65 -33.38 -6.66
C THR A 201 -24.89 -33.16 -7.96
N LYS A 202 -23.58 -32.89 -7.88
CA LYS A 202 -22.69 -32.59 -9.01
C LYS A 202 -23.22 -31.43 -9.86
N SER A 203 -23.72 -30.40 -9.21
CA SER A 203 -24.33 -29.23 -9.85
C SER A 203 -23.96 -27.95 -9.13
N LEU A 204 -24.31 -26.82 -9.72
CA LEU A 204 -24.41 -25.55 -9.01
C LEU A 204 -25.32 -25.72 -7.79
N VAL A 205 -24.93 -25.12 -6.68
CA VAL A 205 -25.79 -25.06 -5.50
C VAL A 205 -26.80 -23.92 -5.66
N VAL A 206 -28.08 -24.23 -5.51
CA VAL A 206 -29.21 -23.29 -5.66
C VAL A 206 -30.05 -23.28 -4.37
N GLY A 207 -30.59 -22.13 -3.97
CA GLY A 207 -31.64 -22.06 -2.93
C GLY A 207 -31.19 -21.91 -1.45
N ARG A 208 -30.22 -21.04 -1.14
CA ARG A 208 -30.00 -20.52 0.23
C ARG A 208 -29.69 -19.00 0.22
N PRO A 209 -30.49 -18.13 0.87
CA PRO A 209 -30.10 -16.74 1.18
C PRO A 209 -30.00 -16.48 2.71
N LEU A 210 -29.36 -15.39 3.20
CA LEU A 210 -30.14 -14.22 3.62
C LEU A 210 -29.42 -12.88 3.97
N VAL A 211 -28.11 -12.68 3.80
CA VAL A 211 -27.56 -11.30 3.88
C VAL A 211 -26.42 -11.06 2.87
N PRO A 212 -26.70 -10.51 1.67
CA PRO A 212 -25.66 -9.84 0.91
C PRO A 212 -25.29 -8.55 1.66
N LYS A 213 -24.13 -8.53 2.32
CA LYS A 213 -23.45 -7.30 2.76
C LYS A 213 -22.41 -6.81 1.75
N SER A 214 -22.61 -7.13 0.47
CA SER A 214 -22.02 -6.39 -0.63
C SER A 214 -23.12 -5.55 -1.25
N ASP A 215 -23.04 -4.23 -1.09
CA ASP A 215 -24.01 -3.30 -1.66
C ASP A 215 -24.09 -3.45 -3.20
N LEU A 216 -23.03 -3.97 -3.84
CA LEU A 216 -22.87 -3.98 -5.29
C LEU A 216 -22.16 -5.24 -5.82
N LEU A 217 -22.95 -6.22 -6.27
CA LEU A 217 -22.46 -7.41 -6.98
C LEU A 217 -21.97 -7.03 -8.39
N PRO A 218 -20.89 -7.64 -8.92
CA PRO A 218 -20.36 -7.32 -10.26
C PRO A 218 -21.42 -7.36 -11.37
N GLN A 219 -22.34 -8.34 -11.33
CA GLN A 219 -23.45 -8.48 -12.27
C GLN A 219 -24.40 -7.27 -12.34
N LYS A 220 -24.45 -6.42 -11.30
CA LYS A 220 -25.31 -5.22 -11.29
C LYS A 220 -24.74 -4.10 -12.17
N TYR A 221 -23.44 -4.14 -12.43
CA TYR A 221 -22.77 -3.11 -13.22
C TYR A 221 -22.87 -3.38 -14.71
N GLN A 222 -22.71 -4.65 -15.12
CA GLN A 222 -22.77 -5.08 -16.51
C GLN A 222 -23.25 -6.53 -16.59
N LYS A 223 -23.85 -6.91 -17.71
CA LYS A 223 -24.24 -8.30 -17.97
C LYS A 223 -22.98 -9.19 -18.01
N PRO A 224 -22.84 -10.18 -17.12
CA PRO A 224 -21.67 -11.05 -17.11
C PRO A 224 -21.56 -11.84 -18.41
N LYS A 225 -20.36 -11.91 -18.99
CA LYS A 225 -20.02 -12.75 -20.13
C LYS A 225 -19.51 -14.12 -19.66
N ILE A 226 -20.38 -14.89 -18.99
CA ILE A 226 -20.01 -16.16 -18.32
C ILE A 226 -19.26 -17.12 -19.25
N ALA A 227 -19.73 -17.32 -20.49
CA ALA A 227 -19.08 -18.20 -21.45
C ALA A 227 -17.60 -17.85 -21.70
N GLY A 228 -17.30 -16.54 -21.82
CA GLY A 228 -15.95 -16.02 -22.02
C GLY A 228 -15.11 -16.11 -20.75
N SER A 229 -15.68 -15.72 -19.61
CA SER A 229 -14.96 -15.74 -18.33
C SER A 229 -14.62 -17.17 -17.87
N LEU A 230 -15.43 -18.17 -18.21
CA LEU A 230 -15.14 -19.58 -17.93
C LEU A 230 -13.96 -20.14 -18.73
N GLN A 231 -13.51 -19.46 -19.79
CA GLN A 231 -12.34 -19.91 -20.57
C GLN A 231 -11.04 -19.92 -19.75
N TYR A 232 -10.97 -19.12 -18.67
CA TYR A 232 -9.86 -19.12 -17.72
C TYR A 232 -9.65 -20.49 -17.05
N TYR A 233 -10.70 -21.29 -16.91
CA TYR A 233 -10.63 -22.64 -16.34
C TYR A 233 -10.39 -23.73 -17.40
N LYS A 234 -10.58 -23.43 -18.69
CA LYS A 234 -10.50 -24.42 -19.79
C LYS A 234 -9.11 -24.47 -20.47
N ARG A 235 -8.25 -23.51 -20.17
CA ARG A 235 -6.98 -23.24 -20.89
C ARG A 235 -5.74 -23.95 -20.35
N GLY A 236 -5.89 -25.00 -19.54
CA GLY A 236 -4.75 -25.65 -18.87
C GLY A 236 -3.63 -26.09 -19.82
N GLU A 237 -3.98 -26.72 -20.93
CA GLU A 237 -3.03 -27.19 -21.95
C GLU A 237 -2.34 -26.02 -22.68
N VAL A 238 -3.11 -25.00 -23.05
CA VAL A 238 -2.59 -23.77 -23.69
C VAL A 238 -1.59 -23.09 -22.75
N ASN A 239 -1.94 -22.94 -21.47
CA ASN A 239 -1.06 -22.33 -20.47
C ASN A 239 0.21 -23.14 -20.27
N PHE A 240 0.14 -24.47 -20.26
CA PHE A 240 1.33 -25.32 -20.20
C PHE A 240 2.25 -25.06 -21.40
N GLU A 241 1.73 -25.14 -22.62
CA GLU A 241 2.52 -24.95 -23.84
C GLU A 241 3.16 -23.56 -23.92
N GLU A 242 2.46 -22.52 -23.49
CA GLU A 242 2.96 -21.15 -23.52
C GLU A 242 4.02 -20.83 -22.45
N SER A 243 3.96 -21.53 -21.29
CA SER A 243 4.74 -21.20 -20.09
C SER A 243 5.87 -22.17 -19.76
N LYS A 244 5.88 -23.40 -20.32
CA LYS A 244 6.83 -24.47 -19.96
C LYS A 244 8.32 -24.08 -20.03
N ASP A 245 8.65 -23.12 -20.89
CA ASP A 245 10.03 -22.65 -21.12
C ASP A 245 10.34 -21.30 -20.42
N LEU A 246 9.41 -20.76 -19.63
CA LEU A 246 9.65 -19.54 -18.86
C LEU A 246 10.62 -19.78 -17.71
N ASP A 247 11.40 -18.75 -17.39
CA ASP A 247 12.21 -18.75 -16.18
C ASP A 247 11.29 -18.92 -14.95
N PRO A 248 11.47 -19.97 -14.14
CA PRO A 248 10.66 -20.16 -12.95
C PRO A 248 10.91 -19.09 -11.88
N ILE A 249 12.00 -18.32 -11.98
CA ILE A 249 12.39 -17.33 -10.98
C ILE A 249 11.86 -15.93 -11.32
N ILE A 250 11.18 -15.29 -10.37
CA ILE A 250 10.79 -13.88 -10.44
C ILE A 250 11.69 -13.07 -9.50
N THR A 251 12.57 -12.25 -10.06
CA THR A 251 13.50 -11.41 -9.27
C THR A 251 12.95 -10.04 -8.89
N LYS A 252 11.76 -9.68 -9.37
CA LYS A 252 11.12 -8.39 -9.05
C LYS A 252 10.71 -8.35 -7.58
N PRO A 253 10.67 -7.15 -6.96
CA PRO A 253 10.00 -6.96 -5.68
C PRO A 253 8.58 -7.51 -5.77
N ALA A 254 8.23 -8.38 -4.82
CA ALA A 254 7.03 -9.19 -4.91
C ALA A 254 6.30 -9.20 -3.57
N LEU A 255 4.98 -9.11 -3.61
CA LEU A 255 4.11 -9.17 -2.44
C LEU A 255 2.99 -10.18 -2.68
N VAL A 256 2.77 -11.10 -1.74
CA VAL A 256 1.55 -11.91 -1.69
C VAL A 256 0.75 -11.57 -0.44
N ILE A 257 -0.54 -11.29 -0.61
CA ILE A 257 -1.49 -11.09 0.47
C ILE A 257 -2.49 -12.25 0.45
N LEU A 258 -2.48 -13.02 1.53
CA LEU A 258 -3.28 -14.23 1.73
C LEU A 258 -4.41 -13.95 2.73
N THR A 259 -5.29 -14.93 2.87
CA THR A 259 -6.42 -14.89 3.80
C THR A 259 -6.48 -16.19 4.60
N ASP A 260 -7.16 -16.16 5.75
CA ASP A 260 -7.33 -17.34 6.61
C ASP A 260 -8.18 -18.44 5.95
N GLU A 261 -8.98 -18.09 4.93
CA GLU A 261 -9.85 -19.03 4.23
C GLU A 261 -9.06 -20.10 3.45
N LEU A 262 -7.92 -19.72 2.86
CA LEU A 262 -7.10 -20.59 2.02
C LEU A 262 -5.63 -20.44 2.40
N PRO A 263 -5.22 -20.93 3.59
CA PRO A 263 -3.83 -20.85 4.01
C PRO A 263 -2.94 -21.69 3.09
N LEU A 264 -1.76 -21.17 2.76
CA LEU A 264 -0.81 -21.89 1.91
C LEU A 264 -0.25 -23.12 2.64
N PRO A 265 -0.25 -24.31 2.01
CA PRO A 265 0.38 -25.47 2.60
C PRO A 265 1.91 -25.27 2.64
N PRO A 266 2.63 -25.82 3.65
CA PRO A 266 4.07 -25.59 3.81
C PRO A 266 4.95 -25.86 2.56
N PRO A 267 4.68 -26.91 1.75
CA PRO A 267 5.44 -27.11 0.51
C PRO A 267 5.32 -25.96 -0.49
N MET A 268 4.15 -25.30 -0.55
CA MET A 268 3.89 -24.19 -1.46
C MET A 268 4.59 -22.92 -1.01
N ILE A 269 4.63 -22.66 0.30
CA ILE A 269 5.41 -21.56 0.90
C ILE A 269 6.88 -21.69 0.49
N LYS A 270 7.45 -22.90 0.66
CA LYS A 270 8.84 -23.16 0.29
C LYS A 270 9.10 -22.94 -1.21
N ILE A 271 8.21 -23.39 -2.08
CA ILE A 271 8.31 -23.17 -3.53
C ILE A 271 8.30 -21.67 -3.84
N MET A 272 7.44 -20.89 -3.18
CA MET A 272 7.39 -19.44 -3.38
C MET A 272 8.69 -18.76 -2.93
N GLU A 273 9.21 -19.08 -1.76
CA GLU A 273 10.47 -18.53 -1.25
C GLU A 273 11.66 -18.85 -2.17
N GLU A 274 11.71 -20.07 -2.72
CA GLU A 274 12.77 -20.48 -3.66
C GLU A 274 12.63 -19.82 -5.03
N SER A 275 11.40 -19.57 -5.48
CA SER A 275 11.13 -19.07 -6.84
C SER A 275 10.99 -17.54 -6.91
N VAL A 276 10.80 -16.87 -5.78
CA VAL A 276 10.64 -15.42 -5.70
C VAL A 276 11.51 -14.89 -4.55
N PRO A 277 12.81 -14.69 -4.78
CA PRO A 277 13.76 -14.35 -3.71
C PRO A 277 13.48 -13.00 -3.01
N ASN A 278 12.73 -12.10 -3.65
CA ASN A 278 12.36 -10.78 -3.10
C ASN A 278 10.87 -10.73 -2.71
N LEU A 279 10.35 -11.82 -2.17
CA LEU A 279 8.95 -11.98 -1.76
C LEU A 279 8.71 -11.52 -0.33
N GLU A 280 7.68 -10.69 -0.16
CA GLU A 280 7.02 -10.43 1.11
C GLU A 280 5.66 -11.17 1.14
N THR A 281 5.34 -11.79 2.28
CA THR A 281 4.10 -12.56 2.47
C THR A 281 3.34 -12.01 3.65
N HIS A 282 2.06 -11.72 3.45
CA HIS A 282 1.16 -11.21 4.47
C HIS A 282 -0.15 -11.99 4.47
N THR A 283 -0.78 -12.08 5.63
CA THR A 283 -2.11 -12.67 5.77
C THR A 283 -3.02 -11.64 6.42
N ILE A 284 -4.19 -11.40 5.80
CA ILE A 284 -5.26 -10.63 6.42
C ILE A 284 -6.17 -11.60 7.16
N GLU A 285 -6.23 -11.44 8.47
CA GLU A 285 -7.00 -12.30 9.36
C GLU A 285 -8.51 -12.04 9.23
N ASN A 286 -9.32 -13.04 9.60
CA ASN A 286 -10.78 -13.00 9.66
C ASN A 286 -11.44 -12.52 8.36
N THR A 287 -10.92 -13.01 7.24
CA THR A 287 -11.26 -12.51 5.90
C THR A 287 -11.37 -13.65 4.90
N SER A 288 -12.34 -13.53 3.99
CA SER A 288 -12.59 -14.49 2.92
C SER A 288 -11.71 -14.21 1.69
N HIS A 289 -11.82 -15.04 0.67
CA HIS A 289 -11.27 -14.82 -0.67
C HIS A 289 -11.59 -13.42 -1.23
N TRP A 290 -12.69 -12.79 -0.81
CA TRP A 290 -13.14 -11.48 -1.27
C TRP A 290 -12.62 -10.34 -0.37
N LEU A 291 -11.35 -10.38 0.03
CA LEU A 291 -10.72 -9.37 0.90
C LEU A 291 -10.78 -7.93 0.40
N LEU A 292 -10.73 -7.70 -0.92
CA LEU A 292 -10.83 -6.36 -1.51
C LEU A 292 -12.14 -5.65 -1.13
N TRP A 293 -13.16 -6.44 -0.79
CA TRP A 293 -14.52 -6.03 -0.49
C TRP A 293 -14.75 -6.02 1.02
N GLU A 294 -14.44 -7.15 1.66
CA GLU A 294 -14.70 -7.37 3.09
C GLU A 294 -13.82 -6.50 3.98
N LYS A 295 -12.57 -6.30 3.55
CA LYS A 295 -11.54 -5.54 4.25
C LYS A 295 -10.95 -4.50 3.31
N SER A 296 -11.81 -3.73 2.64
CA SER A 296 -11.38 -2.73 1.66
C SER A 296 -10.31 -1.77 2.22
N GLU A 297 -10.45 -1.28 3.45
CA GLU A 297 -9.45 -0.43 4.09
C GLU A 297 -8.11 -1.14 4.38
N GLU A 298 -8.13 -2.39 4.86
CA GLU A 298 -6.91 -3.14 5.13
C GLU A 298 -6.21 -3.56 3.82
N SER A 299 -7.00 -3.92 2.79
CA SER A 299 -6.51 -4.28 1.46
C SER A 299 -6.05 -3.10 0.62
N MET A 300 -6.50 -1.86 0.92
CA MET A 300 -5.94 -0.63 0.33
C MET A 300 -4.45 -0.43 0.67
N ARG A 301 -3.97 -1.07 1.74
CA ARG A 301 -2.57 -1.02 2.17
C ARG A 301 -1.76 -2.05 1.37
N MET A 302 -1.58 -1.74 0.08
CA MET A 302 -0.89 -2.54 -0.94
C MET A 302 0.61 -2.68 -0.70
N ASP A 303 1.13 -2.10 0.38
CA ASP A 303 2.54 -2.18 0.72
C ASP A 303 2.91 -3.53 1.33
N GLY A 304 1.96 -4.30 1.89
CA GLY A 304 2.27 -5.50 2.69
C GLY A 304 3.01 -5.16 3.99
N LEU A 305 3.76 -4.08 3.97
CA LEU A 305 4.58 -3.52 5.01
C LEU A 305 3.72 -3.20 6.24
N GLN A 306 3.78 -4.17 7.16
CA GLN A 306 3.59 -4.02 8.59
C GLN A 306 2.12 -4.08 8.98
N GLY A 307 1.69 -5.26 9.47
CA GLY A 307 0.44 -5.39 10.21
C GLY A 307 0.31 -4.18 11.14
N TRP A 308 -0.72 -3.37 10.92
CA TRP A 308 -0.89 -1.99 11.38
C TRP A 308 0.22 -1.51 12.32
N LYS A 309 1.37 -1.06 11.78
CA LYS A 309 2.40 -0.51 12.67
C LYS A 309 1.81 0.78 13.25
N LYS A 310 1.36 0.71 14.51
CA LYS A 310 0.96 1.88 15.30
C LYS A 310 2.06 2.95 15.29
N GLU A 311 3.31 2.53 15.10
CA GLU A 311 4.49 3.38 15.20
C GLU A 311 5.54 3.04 14.13
N LEU A 312 6.13 4.06 13.52
CA LEU A 312 7.35 4.01 12.71
C LEU A 312 8.49 4.67 13.48
N PRO A 313 9.50 3.91 13.94
CA PRO A 313 10.69 4.47 14.57
C PRO A 313 11.48 5.36 13.60
N LEU A 314 11.73 6.62 13.98
CA LEU A 314 12.49 7.56 13.15
C LEU A 314 13.91 7.75 13.69
N LEU A 315 14.03 8.18 14.95
CA LEU A 315 15.29 8.51 15.60
C LEU A 315 15.28 8.03 17.05
N THR A 316 16.43 7.58 17.54
CA THR A 316 16.71 7.36 18.96
C THR A 316 17.89 8.23 19.37
N LEU A 317 18.01 8.53 20.66
CA LEU A 317 19.17 9.24 21.22
C LEU A 317 19.69 8.49 22.45
N ASN A 318 19.86 7.17 22.32
CA ASN A 318 20.19 6.30 23.44
C ASN A 318 21.61 5.74 23.41
N THR A 319 22.31 5.92 22.28
CA THR A 319 23.69 5.43 22.09
C THR A 319 24.63 6.54 21.62
N LYS A 320 25.95 6.34 21.75
CA LYS A 320 26.93 7.31 21.24
C LYS A 320 26.85 7.45 19.72
N GLN A 321 26.52 6.35 19.04
CA GLN A 321 26.32 6.35 17.60
C GLN A 321 25.12 7.21 17.22
N ASP A 322 24.03 7.15 18.00
CA ASP A 322 22.85 7.99 17.82
C ASP A 322 23.22 9.48 17.91
N ILE A 323 23.92 9.89 18.98
CA ILE A 323 24.35 11.29 19.15
C ILE A 323 25.21 11.78 17.98
N ASN A 324 26.07 10.93 17.43
CA ASN A 324 26.91 11.27 16.27
C ASN A 324 26.10 11.50 14.98
N GLN A 325 24.83 11.08 14.94
CA GLN A 325 23.90 11.37 13.83
C GLN A 325 23.23 12.74 13.95
N TRP A 326 23.62 13.58 14.92
CA TRP A 326 23.08 14.92 15.07
C TRP A 326 24.16 15.98 14.84
N ALA A 327 23.75 17.09 14.25
CA ALA A 327 24.51 18.33 14.19
C ALA A 327 23.96 19.28 15.25
N ILE A 328 24.85 20.01 15.90
CA ILE A 328 24.53 21.06 16.89
C ILE A 328 24.88 22.40 16.25
N GLY A 329 24.04 23.41 16.45
CA GLY A 329 24.33 24.78 16.04
C GLY A 329 23.75 25.79 17.02
N CYS A 330 24.37 26.95 17.15
CA CYS A 330 23.88 28.06 17.97
C CYS A 330 24.34 29.40 17.40
N ASP A 331 23.89 30.50 17.99
CA ASP A 331 24.29 31.84 17.52
C ASP A 331 25.81 32.09 17.58
N LYS A 332 26.58 31.29 18.33
CA LYS A 332 28.05 31.32 18.34
C LYS A 332 28.66 31.10 16.97
N ASP A 333 27.98 30.33 16.11
CA ASP A 333 28.41 30.07 14.73
C ASP A 333 28.41 31.35 13.87
N ILE A 334 27.65 32.37 14.29
CA ILE A 334 27.59 33.71 13.65
C ILE A 334 28.20 34.81 14.54
N GLY A 335 28.99 34.42 15.56
CA GLY A 335 29.69 35.34 16.47
C GLY A 335 28.91 35.74 17.73
N GLY A 336 27.76 35.11 17.99
CA GLY A 336 27.01 35.25 19.24
C GLY A 336 27.69 34.56 20.43
N PHE A 337 27.01 34.58 21.58
CA PHE A 337 27.58 34.15 22.86
C PHE A 337 26.79 33.01 23.53
N SER A 338 25.84 32.38 22.83
CA SER A 338 25.17 31.20 23.36
C SER A 338 26.09 29.97 23.31
N GLU A 339 25.80 29.01 24.19
CA GLU A 339 26.48 27.72 24.23
C GLU A 339 25.46 26.59 24.13
N ALA A 340 25.82 25.51 23.45
CA ALA A 340 24.97 24.36 23.23
C ALA A 340 25.81 23.07 23.16
N SER A 341 25.33 22.01 23.80
CA SER A 341 25.89 20.66 23.72
C SER A 341 24.80 19.60 23.60
N LEU A 342 25.17 18.46 23.01
CA LEU A 342 24.33 17.26 22.93
C LEU A 342 25.14 16.06 23.45
N GLU A 343 24.75 15.52 24.60
CA GLU A 343 25.50 14.51 25.33
C GLU A 343 24.59 13.37 25.80
N LEU A 344 25.15 12.20 26.11
CA LEU A 344 24.40 11.14 26.79
C LEU A 344 24.43 11.36 28.29
N THR A 345 23.26 11.29 28.92
CA THR A 345 23.15 11.24 30.38
C THR A 345 23.67 9.91 30.93
N SER A 346 23.87 9.84 32.24
CA SER A 346 24.20 8.59 32.94
C SER A 346 23.14 7.48 32.77
N GLN A 347 21.91 7.85 32.39
CA GLN A 347 20.82 6.91 32.09
C GLN A 347 20.76 6.52 30.61
N GLY A 348 21.74 6.94 29.80
CA GLY A 348 21.81 6.64 28.38
C GLY A 348 20.73 7.32 27.55
N LYS A 349 20.33 8.55 27.92
CA LYS A 349 19.39 9.39 27.15
C LYS A 349 20.11 10.61 26.59
N GLY A 350 19.74 11.06 25.40
CA GLY A 350 20.33 12.23 24.77
C GLY A 350 19.84 13.50 25.44
N LYS A 351 20.76 14.35 25.87
CA LYS A 351 20.50 15.62 26.54
C LYS A 351 21.03 16.76 25.69
N PHE A 352 20.11 17.57 25.18
CA PHE A 352 20.41 18.85 24.55
C PHE A 352 20.34 19.95 25.60
N SER A 353 21.46 20.60 25.89
CA SER A 353 21.53 21.63 26.93
C SER A 353 22.56 22.70 26.63
N GLY A 354 22.48 23.82 27.34
CA GLY A 354 23.40 24.93 27.17
C GLY A 354 22.92 26.19 27.88
N ASN A 355 23.43 27.33 27.43
CA ASN A 355 23.09 28.64 27.98
C ASN A 355 22.85 29.63 26.83
N ILE A 356 21.67 30.24 26.79
CA ILE A 356 21.33 31.26 25.78
C ILE A 356 21.84 32.63 26.25
N SER A 357 22.52 33.35 25.36
CA SER A 357 22.84 34.76 25.50
C SER A 357 22.09 35.58 24.46
N LEU A 358 21.55 36.74 24.85
CA LEU A 358 20.91 37.68 23.93
C LEU A 358 21.86 38.80 23.47
N GLU A 359 23.12 38.76 23.92
CA GLU A 359 24.14 39.73 23.53
C GLU A 359 24.42 39.64 22.02
N LEU A 360 24.42 40.81 21.36
CA LEU A 360 24.65 40.88 19.92
C LEU A 360 26.16 40.81 19.61
N PRO A 361 26.56 40.08 18.56
CA PRO A 361 27.92 40.12 18.05
C PRO A 361 28.35 41.53 17.69
N ALA A 362 29.67 41.77 17.64
CA ALA A 362 30.23 43.06 17.20
C ALA A 362 29.83 43.43 15.75
N ASN A 363 29.39 42.47 14.94
CA ASN A 363 28.88 42.71 13.59
C ASN A 363 27.50 43.38 13.61
N ARG A 364 27.41 44.62 13.10
CA ARG A 364 26.20 45.44 13.11
C ARG A 364 25.08 44.95 12.18
N GLU A 365 25.34 43.99 11.29
CA GLU A 365 24.31 43.40 10.44
C GLU A 365 23.42 42.39 11.20
N ILE A 366 23.89 41.85 12.32
CA ILE A 366 23.15 40.89 13.13
C ILE A 366 22.29 41.65 14.14
N VAL A 367 20.98 41.70 13.87
CA VAL A 367 20.01 42.40 14.70
C VAL A 367 19.32 41.50 15.74
N GLN A 368 19.54 40.18 15.67
CA GLN A 368 18.95 39.19 16.59
C GLN A 368 19.95 38.06 16.88
N SER A 369 20.12 37.73 18.17
CA SER A 369 20.92 36.60 18.68
C SER A 369 20.08 35.81 19.70
N GLY A 370 20.60 34.70 20.20
CA GLY A 370 20.00 33.92 21.27
C GLY A 370 19.21 32.71 20.77
N TYR A 371 19.88 31.82 20.03
CA TYR A 371 19.30 30.55 19.61
C TYR A 371 20.29 29.39 19.77
N ALA A 372 19.72 28.21 19.98
CA ALA A 372 20.44 26.93 19.92
C ALA A 372 19.54 25.89 19.24
N ALA A 373 20.14 24.99 18.47
CA ALA A 373 19.42 23.93 17.77
C ALA A 373 20.25 22.66 17.62
N ILE A 374 19.55 21.55 17.53
CA ILE A 374 20.09 20.27 17.06
C ILE A 374 19.26 19.79 15.86
N ARG A 375 19.90 19.12 14.91
CA ARG A 375 19.25 18.54 13.74
C ARG A 375 19.87 17.19 13.40
N SER A 376 19.05 16.19 13.08
CA SER A 376 19.55 14.92 12.56
C SER A 376 20.29 15.17 11.24
N LYS A 377 21.39 14.46 11.01
CA LYS A 377 22.10 14.49 9.73
C LYS A 377 21.22 13.88 8.64
N GLU A 378 21.37 14.39 7.43
CA GLU A 378 20.81 13.72 6.27
C GLU A 378 21.46 12.34 6.13
N ARG A 379 20.69 11.40 5.60
CA ARG A 379 21.25 10.09 5.23
C ARG A 379 22.15 10.27 4.02
N ASP A 380 23.24 9.50 3.98
CA ASP A 380 24.19 9.57 2.89
C ASP A 380 23.47 9.37 1.54
N ALA A 381 23.70 10.32 0.64
CA ALA A 381 23.14 10.25 -0.70
C ALA A 381 23.68 9.00 -1.41
N THR A 382 22.76 8.26 -2.02
CA THR A 382 23.10 7.12 -2.86
C THR A 382 23.06 7.55 -4.33
N MET A 383 23.55 6.71 -5.25
CA MET A 383 23.37 6.96 -6.69
C MET A 383 21.89 7.01 -7.13
N TRP A 384 20.96 6.67 -6.23
CA TRP A 384 19.51 6.69 -6.44
C TRP A 384 18.80 7.85 -5.72
N GLY A 385 19.57 8.80 -5.17
CA GLY A 385 19.07 9.96 -4.43
C GLY A 385 19.31 9.88 -2.92
N THR A 386 18.80 10.89 -2.20
CA THR A 386 18.92 11.00 -0.74
C THR A 386 17.80 10.20 -0.06
N PRO A 387 18.10 9.15 0.73
CA PRO A 387 17.10 8.37 1.41
C PRO A 387 16.29 9.23 2.41
N CYS A 388 14.97 9.21 2.28
CA CYS A 388 14.04 9.95 3.15
C CYS A 388 13.17 8.99 3.96
N TRP A 389 12.58 9.48 5.05
CA TRP A 389 11.47 8.78 5.70
C TRP A 389 10.16 9.07 4.99
N ASP A 390 9.35 8.03 4.82
CA ASP A 390 7.95 8.16 4.43
C ASP A 390 7.06 8.03 5.69
N THR A 391 6.41 9.13 6.05
CA THR A 391 5.46 9.21 7.16
C THR A 391 4.04 9.51 6.69
N SER A 392 3.75 9.34 5.40
CA SER A 392 2.44 9.68 4.81
C SER A 392 1.27 8.92 5.45
N LEU A 393 1.53 7.73 6.00
CA LEU A 393 0.53 6.88 6.67
C LEU A 393 0.32 7.19 8.16
N PHE A 394 1.03 8.18 8.72
CA PHE A 394 0.99 8.52 10.14
C PHE A 394 0.41 9.92 10.37
N ARG A 395 -0.45 10.03 11.38
CA ARG A 395 -1.05 11.32 11.77
C ARG A 395 -0.09 12.20 12.55
N TYR A 396 0.69 11.59 13.44
CA TYR A 396 1.44 12.31 14.45
C TYR A 396 2.95 12.09 14.29
N LEU A 397 3.72 13.14 14.52
CA LEU A 397 5.09 13.03 14.99
C LEU A 397 5.07 12.95 16.53
N ALA A 398 5.60 11.88 17.10
CA ALA A 398 5.66 11.67 18.54
C ALA A 398 7.10 11.72 19.05
N LEU A 399 7.29 12.47 20.13
CA LEU A 399 8.59 12.62 20.78
C LEU A 399 8.45 12.26 22.26
N ARG A 400 9.32 11.39 22.76
CA ARG A 400 9.44 11.11 24.20
C ARG A 400 10.54 12.00 24.76
N VAL A 401 10.14 12.95 25.60
CA VAL A 401 11.01 14.05 26.05
C VAL A 401 10.84 14.35 27.54
N ARG A 402 11.87 14.93 28.15
CA ARG A 402 11.86 15.52 29.49
C ARG A 402 12.60 16.85 29.43
N GLY A 403 11.86 17.94 29.40
CA GLY A 403 12.42 19.30 29.30
C GLY A 403 12.15 20.17 30.52
N ASP A 404 12.78 21.32 30.54
CA ASP A 404 12.55 22.40 31.49
C ASP A 404 11.38 23.32 31.06
N ASN A 405 11.30 24.52 31.63
CA ASN A 405 10.24 25.50 31.35
C ASN A 405 10.48 26.35 30.09
N ARG A 406 11.48 26.00 29.27
CA ARG A 406 11.82 26.76 28.06
C ARG A 406 10.91 26.40 26.89
N LYS A 407 10.85 27.25 25.85
CA LYS A 407 9.96 27.06 24.70
C LYS A 407 10.70 26.46 23.51
N TYR A 408 10.75 25.14 23.43
CA TYR A 408 11.34 24.42 22.30
C TYR A 408 10.40 24.36 21.09
N PHE A 409 10.99 24.20 19.92
CA PHE A 409 10.32 23.95 18.65
C PHE A 409 10.86 22.66 18.05
N VAL A 410 9.99 21.88 17.42
CA VAL A 410 10.36 20.76 16.56
C VAL A 410 10.36 21.25 15.13
N ASN A 411 11.41 20.90 14.39
CA ASN A 411 11.63 21.32 13.02
C ASN A 411 11.74 20.10 12.12
N ILE A 412 11.05 20.09 11.00
CA ILE A 412 11.10 19.04 9.99
C ILE A 412 11.61 19.67 8.69
N GLN A 413 12.61 19.05 8.07
CA GLN A 413 13.02 19.37 6.72
C GLN A 413 12.54 18.28 5.78
N THR A 414 11.88 18.67 4.70
CA THR A 414 11.45 17.76 3.63
C THR A 414 12.04 18.21 2.29
N ASP A 415 11.82 17.43 1.24
CA ASP A 415 12.30 17.68 -0.12
C ASP A 415 11.59 18.88 -0.77
N THR A 416 12.02 20.06 -0.35
CA THR A 416 11.59 21.39 -0.82
C THR A 416 12.70 22.06 -1.62
N TYR A 417 12.36 23.17 -2.30
CA TYR A 417 13.27 23.85 -3.22
C TYR A 417 14.47 24.50 -2.53
N PHE A 418 14.31 25.03 -1.31
CA PHE A 418 15.39 25.71 -0.59
C PHE A 418 15.84 24.94 0.65
N GLN A 419 17.14 24.95 0.92
CA GLN A 419 17.69 24.30 2.12
C GLN A 419 17.28 24.98 3.43
N THR A 420 16.78 26.22 3.35
CA THR A 420 16.32 27.01 4.49
C THR A 420 14.87 26.76 4.85
N ASP A 421 14.17 25.98 4.04
CA ASP A 421 12.77 25.64 4.21
C ASP A 421 12.60 24.60 5.32
N LEU A 422 11.73 24.93 6.27
CA LEU A 422 11.45 24.11 7.44
C LEU A 422 9.96 24.11 7.73
N PHE A 423 9.51 23.03 8.34
CA PHE A 423 8.20 22.93 8.95
C PHE A 423 8.39 22.93 10.46
N GLN A 424 7.78 23.89 11.15
CA GLN A 424 8.03 24.12 12.57
C GLN A 424 6.73 24.01 13.38
N HIS A 425 6.83 23.37 14.54
CA HIS A 425 5.76 23.36 15.53
C HIS A 425 6.35 23.54 16.93
N ARG A 426 5.65 24.27 17.80
CA ARG A 426 6.07 24.44 19.18
C ARG A 426 5.91 23.14 19.97
N LEU A 427 6.94 22.73 20.70
CA LEU A 427 6.87 21.58 21.58
C LEU A 427 6.23 22.01 22.91
N PHE A 428 4.99 21.62 23.13
CA PHE A 428 4.24 21.95 24.35
C PHE A 428 4.46 20.89 25.43
N LEU A 429 5.39 21.15 26.34
CA LEU A 429 5.62 20.34 27.53
C LEU A 429 4.59 20.69 28.61
N ARG A 430 3.84 19.71 29.09
CA ARG A 430 2.82 19.87 30.12
C ARG A 430 3.35 19.57 31.52
N THR A 431 4.40 18.76 31.62
CA THR A 431 5.00 18.32 32.88
C THR A 431 6.51 18.55 32.89
N PRO A 432 6.97 19.82 32.99
CA PRO A 432 8.39 20.14 33.06
C PRO A 432 9.13 19.33 34.14
N GLY A 433 10.29 18.79 33.79
CA GLY A 433 11.09 17.92 34.66
C GLY A 433 10.63 16.45 34.72
N GLN A 434 9.52 16.09 34.10
CA GLN A 434 9.03 14.70 33.97
C GLN A 434 9.09 14.22 32.52
N TRP A 435 9.15 12.91 32.33
CA TRP A 435 9.09 12.31 31.00
C TRP A 435 7.65 12.29 30.48
N GLU A 436 7.41 12.92 29.34
CA GLU A 436 6.13 12.91 28.65
C GLU A 436 6.30 12.55 27.16
N THR A 437 5.22 12.06 26.55
CA THR A 437 5.16 11.81 25.11
C THR A 437 4.31 12.90 24.48
N VAL A 438 4.92 13.74 23.66
CA VAL A 438 4.22 14.80 22.93
C VAL A 438 3.92 14.30 21.53
N MET A 439 2.64 14.27 21.16
CA MET A 439 2.18 13.92 19.82
C MET A 439 1.75 15.20 19.10
N VAL A 440 2.37 15.49 17.97
CA VAL A 440 2.09 16.67 17.15
C VAL A 440 1.54 16.20 15.80
N PRO A 441 0.31 16.58 15.42
CA PRO A 441 -0.21 16.29 14.09
C PRO A 441 0.70 16.88 13.01
N PHE A 442 1.02 16.13 11.95
CA PHE A 442 1.86 16.65 10.86
C PHE A 442 1.26 17.90 10.21
N ARG A 443 -0.08 17.96 10.11
CA ARG A 443 -0.83 19.10 9.55
C ARG A 443 -0.71 20.39 10.36
N ASP A 444 -0.31 20.30 11.63
CA ASP A 444 -0.23 21.47 12.51
C ASP A 444 1.13 22.18 12.36
N PHE A 445 2.11 21.57 11.68
CA PHE A 445 3.40 22.20 11.41
C PHE A 445 3.24 23.35 10.42
N VAL A 446 3.88 24.48 10.74
CA VAL A 446 3.83 25.71 9.95
C VAL A 446 5.08 25.80 9.07
N PHE A 447 4.87 26.13 7.80
CA PHE A 447 5.97 26.34 6.85
C PHE A 447 6.70 27.66 7.13
N THR A 448 8.01 27.56 7.29
CA THR A 448 8.93 28.68 7.49
C THR A 448 10.10 28.60 6.50
N SER A 449 10.62 29.74 6.11
CA SER A 449 11.86 29.83 5.32
C SER A 449 12.72 30.95 5.89
N ASN A 450 14.02 30.70 6.04
CA ASN A 450 14.95 31.63 6.69
C ASN A 450 14.49 32.08 8.09
N GLY A 451 13.82 31.19 8.83
CA GLY A 451 13.28 31.48 10.17
C GLY A 451 12.03 32.38 10.20
N MET A 452 11.47 32.72 9.03
CA MET A 452 10.25 33.53 8.90
C MET A 452 9.07 32.64 8.51
N ILE A 453 7.90 32.89 9.11
CA ILE A 453 6.65 32.25 8.70
C ILE A 453 6.28 32.78 7.31
N MET A 454 6.08 31.85 6.38
CA MET A 454 5.73 32.21 5.01
C MET A 454 4.23 32.55 4.91
N PRO A 455 3.86 33.62 4.18
CA PRO A 455 2.44 33.95 3.99
C PRO A 455 1.71 32.86 3.22
N ASP A 456 2.37 32.28 2.22
CA ASP A 456 1.87 31.14 1.46
C ASP A 456 2.32 29.85 2.14
N GLN A 457 1.38 29.14 2.73
CA GLN A 457 1.63 27.83 3.36
C GLN A 457 1.62 26.75 2.27
N VAL A 458 2.66 25.92 2.27
CA VAL A 458 2.75 24.73 1.42
C VAL A 458 2.54 23.49 2.28
N GLU A 459 1.98 22.45 1.69
CA GLU A 459 1.82 21.17 2.38
C GLU A 459 3.17 20.47 2.53
N MET A 460 3.38 19.79 3.65
CA MET A 460 4.59 19.02 3.89
C MET A 460 4.60 17.74 3.05
N PHE A 461 5.65 17.52 2.27
CA PHE A 461 5.91 16.22 1.63
C PHE A 461 6.29 15.19 2.71
N ARG A 462 5.30 14.52 3.29
CA ARG A 462 5.49 13.53 4.38
C ARG A 462 6.19 12.26 3.90
N GLU A 463 6.13 11.97 2.60
CA GLU A 463 6.81 10.86 1.96
C GLU A 463 8.33 11.08 1.81
N LYS A 464 8.82 12.29 2.09
CA LYS A 464 10.20 12.72 1.83
C LYS A 464 10.84 13.50 2.99
N ILE A 465 10.57 13.10 4.23
CA ILE A 465 11.21 13.73 5.39
C ILE A 465 12.72 13.43 5.39
N LYS A 466 13.54 14.48 5.33
CA LYS A 466 15.00 14.44 5.30
C LYS A 466 15.61 14.48 6.69
N THR A 467 15.19 15.46 7.49
CA THR A 467 15.75 15.67 8.84
C THR A 467 14.69 16.11 9.84
N ILE A 468 14.95 15.82 11.12
CA ILE A 468 14.17 16.29 12.25
C ILE A 468 15.12 17.01 13.20
N GLY A 469 14.71 18.15 13.72
CA GLY A 469 15.48 18.98 14.63
C GLY A 469 14.67 19.49 15.80
N ILE A 470 15.38 19.94 16.83
CA ILE A 470 14.81 20.66 17.97
C ILE A 470 15.57 21.96 18.10
N SER A 471 14.86 23.08 18.23
CA SER A 471 15.46 24.40 18.40
C SER A 471 14.85 25.15 19.58
N LEU A 472 15.65 26.03 20.16
CA LEU A 472 15.25 26.99 21.18
C LEU A 472 15.47 28.40 20.64
N THR A 473 14.38 29.16 20.50
CA THR A 473 14.36 30.54 19.96
C THR A 473 13.43 31.43 20.80
N ASP A 474 13.35 31.14 22.10
CA ASP A 474 12.34 31.72 23.00
C ASP A 474 12.69 33.10 23.56
N ARG A 475 13.84 33.66 23.16
CA ARG A 475 14.35 34.97 23.55
C ARG A 475 14.44 35.18 25.06
N GLN A 476 14.80 34.12 25.79
CA GLN A 476 15.08 34.19 27.21
C GLN A 476 16.56 33.92 27.45
N GLU A 477 17.21 34.74 28.26
CA GLU A 477 18.61 34.51 28.64
C GLU A 477 18.69 33.38 29.68
N GLY A 478 19.82 32.68 29.72
CA GLY A 478 20.11 31.68 30.75
C GLY A 478 20.00 30.23 30.29
N PRO A 479 20.05 29.28 31.26
CA PRO A 479 20.24 27.87 30.95
C PRO A 479 19.01 27.23 30.32
N PHE A 480 19.26 26.20 29.51
CA PHE A 480 18.23 25.33 28.97
C PHE A 480 18.67 23.86 29.00
N SER A 481 17.71 22.95 29.11
CA SER A 481 17.93 21.52 29.10
C SER A 481 16.67 20.77 28.66
N ILE A 482 16.83 19.92 27.63
CA ILE A 482 15.83 18.94 27.21
C ILE A 482 16.50 17.59 26.95
N GLU A 483 15.94 16.54 27.56
CA GLU A 483 16.31 15.16 27.30
C GLU A 483 15.32 14.53 26.32
N ILE A 484 15.84 13.71 25.41
CA ILE A 484 15.11 13.05 24.33
C ILE A 484 15.48 11.57 24.35
N ASP A 485 14.47 10.71 24.33
CA ASP A 485 14.63 9.26 24.25
C ASP A 485 14.52 8.78 22.80
N TRP A 486 13.39 9.09 22.17
CA TRP A 486 13.08 8.69 20.81
C TRP A 486 12.13 9.67 20.12
N ILE A 487 12.13 9.60 18.79
CA ILE A 487 11.21 10.29 17.88
C ILE A 487 10.65 9.24 16.91
N LYS A 488 9.33 9.23 16.72
CA LYS A 488 8.61 8.27 15.89
C LYS A 488 7.48 8.97 15.13
N ALA A 489 7.06 8.41 14.00
CA ALA A 489 5.74 8.71 13.45
C ALA A 489 4.73 7.70 14.01
N MET A 490 3.51 8.10 14.36
CA MET A 490 2.53 7.20 14.93
C MET A 490 1.07 7.58 14.64
N ASN A 491 0.19 6.60 14.80
CA ASN A 491 -1.26 6.77 14.83
C ASN A 491 -1.76 6.50 16.26
N SER A 492 -2.81 7.21 16.70
CA SER A 492 -3.54 6.86 17.93
C SER A 492 -4.46 5.67 17.66
N GLU A 493 -5.13 5.14 18.69
CA GLU A 493 -6.06 4.01 18.50
C GLU A 493 -7.23 4.36 17.57
N ASP A 494 -7.63 5.64 17.58
CA ASP A 494 -8.76 6.19 16.85
C ASP A 494 -8.36 6.93 15.56
N THR A 495 -7.12 6.85 15.10
CA THR A 495 -6.67 7.59 13.91
C THR A 495 -5.90 6.71 12.96
N GLU A 496 -5.95 7.06 11.67
CA GLU A 496 -5.21 6.38 10.62
C GLU A 496 -4.80 7.38 9.54
N GLY A 497 -3.52 7.76 9.55
CA GLY A 497 -3.07 8.90 8.76
C GLY A 497 -3.93 10.12 9.10
N ASP A 498 -4.43 10.83 8.10
CA ASP A 498 -5.29 11.99 8.35
C ASP A 498 -6.76 11.66 8.62
N ASN A 499 -7.14 10.38 8.55
CA ASN A 499 -8.51 9.94 8.80
C ASN A 499 -8.72 9.61 10.28
N ASP A 500 -9.95 9.82 10.75
CA ASP A 500 -10.40 9.28 12.04
C ASP A 500 -10.92 7.86 11.79
N ARG A 501 -10.58 6.92 12.68
CA ARG A 501 -11.15 5.57 12.64
C ARG A 501 -12.60 5.65 13.08
N THR A 502 -13.51 5.24 12.21
CA THR A 502 -14.90 4.99 12.63
C THR A 502 -14.85 3.92 13.72
N PRO A 503 -15.44 4.15 14.91
CA PRO A 503 -15.52 3.09 15.90
C PRO A 503 -16.15 1.87 15.22
N ALA A 504 -15.54 0.69 15.37
CA ALA A 504 -16.26 -0.54 15.09
C ALA A 504 -17.56 -0.42 15.88
N SER A 505 -18.70 -0.43 15.18
CA SER A 505 -20.00 -0.36 15.82
C SER A 505 -20.02 -1.44 16.89
N SER A 506 -19.90 -1.03 18.15
CA SER A 506 -20.22 -1.90 19.27
C SER A 506 -21.63 -2.37 18.99
N GLU A 507 -21.81 -3.67 18.91
CA GLU A 507 -23.11 -4.33 18.83
C GLU A 507 -24.09 -3.56 19.73
N ILE A 508 -25.04 -2.87 19.09
CA ILE A 508 -26.23 -2.39 19.76
C ILE A 508 -27.24 -3.51 19.56
N ASP A 509 -27.35 -4.34 20.60
CA ASP A 509 -28.41 -5.27 21.00
C ASP A 509 -29.11 -6.14 19.93
#